data_AF-A0A1B8S5E5-F1
#
_entry.id   AF-A0A1B8S5E5-F1
#
_cell.length_a   1.000
_cell.length_b   1.000
_cell.length_c   1.000
_cell.angle_alpha   90.00
_cell.angle_beta   90.00
_cell.angle_gamma   90.00
#
_symmetry.space_group_name_H-M   'P 1'
#
loop_
_entity.id
_entity.type
_entity.pdbx_description
1 polymer ?
#
loop_
_entity_poly.entity_id
_entity_poly.type
_entity_poly.pdbx_seq_one_letter_code
_entity_poly.pdbx_strand_id
1 'polypeptide(L)'
;MKIYGLKNCDTCRKALKALPDSVLVDIRADGMPEGLLETAHAQFGEKLVNTRSTTWRGLSEEERAGEPLDLLRAHPALMKRPLIERDGELFLGWDQNTKAALGAA
;
A
#
# COMPACT_ATOMS: atom_id res chain seq x y z
N MET A 1 7.81 6.38 -11.63
CA MET A 1 7.56 5.75 -10.31
C MET A 1 6.08 5.42 -10.17
N LYS A 2 5.70 4.33 -9.50
CA LYS A 2 4.28 4.02 -9.26
C LYS A 2 3.97 4.10 -7.77
N ILE A 3 2.84 4.71 -7.44
CA ILE A 3 2.31 4.78 -6.09
C ILE A 3 0.99 4.03 -6.10
N TYR A 4 0.92 2.91 -5.41
CA TYR A 4 -0.29 2.11 -5.24
C TYR A 4 -1.02 2.59 -3.98
N GLY A 5 -2.26 3.02 -4.15
CA GLY A 5 -3.04 3.58 -3.07
C GLY A 5 -4.50 3.83 -3.43
N LEU A 6 -5.13 4.76 -2.71
CA LEU A 6 -6.48 5.22 -3.04
C LEU A 6 -6.43 6.72 -3.34
N LYS A 7 -7.27 7.20 -4.28
CA LYS A 7 -7.38 8.63 -4.62
C LYS A 7 -7.64 9.52 -3.41
N ASN A 8 -8.42 9.03 -2.44
CA ASN A 8 -8.76 9.75 -1.20
C ASN A 8 -7.78 9.52 -0.04
N CYS A 9 -6.58 8.99 -0.29
CA CYS A 9 -5.56 8.80 0.74
C CYS A 9 -4.64 10.02 0.85
N ASP A 10 -4.72 10.75 1.96
CA ASP A 10 -3.88 11.94 2.23
C ASP A 10 -2.38 11.65 2.11
N THR A 11 -1.95 10.51 2.63
CA THR A 11 -0.55 10.08 2.57
C THR A 11 -0.11 9.81 1.13
N CYS A 12 -0.97 9.20 0.30
CA CYS A 12 -0.67 9.01 -1.13
C CYS A 12 -0.58 10.34 -1.87
N ARG A 13 -1.47 11.31 -1.56
CA ARG A 13 -1.41 12.65 -2.15
C ARG A 13 -0.14 13.40 -1.77
N LYS A 14 0.32 13.26 -0.52
CA LYS A 14 1.61 13.81 -0.05
C LYS A 14 2.80 13.18 -0.78
N ALA A 15 2.80 11.85 -0.93
CA ALA A 15 3.83 11.14 -1.69
C ALA A 15 3.87 11.57 -3.15
N LEU A 16 2.70 11.60 -3.82
CA LEU A 16 2.56 12.06 -5.21
C LEU A 16 3.08 13.48 -5.43
N LYS A 17 2.84 14.39 -4.46
CA LYS A 17 3.35 15.76 -4.53
C LYS A 17 4.87 15.84 -4.35
N ALA A 18 5.45 14.97 -3.51
CA ALA A 18 6.87 14.99 -3.19
C ALA A 18 7.73 14.23 -4.21
N LEU A 19 7.12 13.35 -5.00
CA LEU A 19 7.79 12.48 -5.96
C LEU A 19 7.37 12.90 -7.38
N PRO A 20 8.17 13.75 -8.06
CA PRO A 20 7.89 14.10 -9.45
C PRO A 20 7.89 12.85 -10.34
N ASP A 21 7.14 12.89 -11.44
CA ASP A 21 7.00 11.77 -12.40
C ASP A 21 6.50 10.45 -11.79
N SER A 22 5.81 10.54 -10.64
CA SER A 22 5.08 9.43 -10.07
C SER A 22 3.62 9.40 -10.53
N VAL A 23 3.07 8.20 -10.69
CA VAL A 23 1.67 7.98 -11.05
C VAL A 23 0.99 7.24 -9.92
N LEU A 24 -0.17 7.74 -9.48
CA LEU A 24 -1.03 7.06 -8.53
C LEU A 24 -1.89 6.03 -9.26
N VAL A 25 -1.78 4.76 -8.86
CA VAL A 25 -2.67 3.67 -9.24
C VAL A 25 -3.70 3.50 -8.12
N ASP A 26 -4.98 3.67 -8.43
CA ASP A 26 -6.04 3.49 -7.45
C ASP A 26 -6.43 2.02 -7.39
N ILE A 27 -5.91 1.29 -6.41
CA ILE A 27 -6.08 -0.17 -6.31
C ILE A 27 -7.54 -0.60 -6.11
N ARG A 28 -8.44 0.33 -5.75
CA ARG A 28 -9.87 0.05 -5.63
C ARG A 28 -10.60 0.19 -6.95
N ALA A 29 -10.17 1.11 -7.81
CA ALA A 29 -10.81 1.38 -9.10
C ALA A 29 -10.13 0.60 -10.24
N ASP A 30 -8.80 0.59 -10.25
CA ASP A 30 -7.96 0.05 -11.32
C ASP A 30 -7.55 -1.42 -11.03
N GLY A 31 -7.78 -1.88 -9.81
CA GLY A 31 -7.33 -3.18 -9.33
C GLY A 31 -5.84 -3.20 -8.98
N MET A 32 -5.38 -4.34 -8.47
CA MET A 32 -3.97 -4.55 -8.18
C MET A 32 -3.29 -5.25 -9.37
N PRO A 33 -2.10 -4.81 -9.81
CA PRO A 33 -1.31 -5.56 -10.78
C PRO A 33 -1.04 -6.99 -10.31
N GLU A 34 -1.00 -7.91 -11.26
CA GLU A 34 -0.68 -9.32 -11.01
C GLU A 34 0.72 -9.46 -10.40
N GLY A 35 0.86 -10.30 -9.37
CA GLY A 35 2.12 -10.57 -8.68
C GLY A 35 2.56 -9.49 -7.69
N LEU A 36 1.99 -8.27 -7.73
CA LEU A 36 2.42 -7.18 -6.84
C LEU A 36 2.14 -7.49 -5.37
N LEU A 37 0.98 -8.09 -5.05
CA LEU A 37 0.65 -8.46 -3.67
C LEU A 37 1.61 -9.53 -3.16
N GLU A 38 1.93 -10.52 -3.97
CA GLU A 38 2.85 -11.60 -3.65
C GLU A 38 4.25 -11.05 -3.38
N THR A 39 4.77 -10.16 -4.25
CA THR A 39 6.07 -9.50 -4.07
C THR A 39 6.07 -8.60 -2.84
N ALA A 40 5.04 -7.77 -2.65
CA ALA A 40 4.93 -6.90 -1.49
C ALA A 40 4.81 -7.69 -0.19
N HIS A 41 4.06 -8.79 -0.19
CA HIS A 41 3.92 -9.66 0.97
C HIS A 41 5.22 -10.40 1.28
N ALA A 42 5.96 -10.88 0.28
CA ALA A 42 7.27 -11.48 0.47
C ALA A 42 8.26 -10.50 1.15
N GLN A 43 8.16 -9.21 0.85
CA GLN A 43 9.04 -8.18 1.43
C GLN A 43 8.56 -7.65 2.79
N PHE A 44 7.26 -7.44 2.98
CA PHE A 44 6.71 -6.73 4.15
C PHE A 44 5.92 -7.62 5.11
N GLY A 45 5.50 -8.81 4.68
CA GLY A 45 4.63 -9.72 5.42
C GLY A 45 3.37 -9.03 5.92
N GLU A 46 3.02 -9.29 7.18
CA GLU A 46 1.85 -8.74 7.86
C GLU A 46 1.80 -7.20 7.87
N LYS A 47 2.95 -6.52 7.77
CA LYS A 47 2.99 -5.04 7.76
C LYS A 47 2.25 -4.45 6.56
N LEU A 48 2.05 -5.24 5.50
CA LEU A 48 1.28 -4.85 4.33
C LEU A 48 -0.21 -4.64 4.66
N VAL A 49 -0.72 -5.21 5.75
CA VAL A 49 -2.10 -5.03 6.21
C VAL A 49 -2.19 -3.81 7.12
N ASN A 50 -3.12 -2.90 6.82
CA ASN A 50 -3.39 -1.72 7.62
C ASN A 50 -4.39 -2.02 8.74
N THR A 51 -3.88 -2.51 9.86
CA THR A 51 -4.65 -2.80 11.08
C THR A 51 -5.24 -1.54 11.76
N ARG A 52 -4.89 -0.34 11.28
CA ARG A 52 -5.44 0.94 11.77
C ARG A 52 -6.55 1.50 10.87
N SER A 53 -6.86 0.85 9.75
CA SER A 53 -7.86 1.31 8.79
C SER A 53 -9.29 1.12 9.31
N THR A 54 -10.25 1.87 8.76
CA THR A 54 -11.68 1.66 9.04
C THR A 54 -12.15 0.31 8.53
N THR A 55 -11.64 -0.14 7.38
CA THR A 55 -11.93 -1.49 6.84
C THR A 55 -11.54 -2.56 7.86
N TRP A 56 -10.33 -2.49 8.45
CA TRP A 56 -9.90 -3.46 9.48
C TRP A 56 -10.81 -3.46 10.71
N ARG A 57 -11.21 -2.27 11.19
CA ARG A 57 -12.13 -2.15 12.33
C ARG A 57 -13.51 -2.75 12.06
N GLY A 58 -13.92 -2.83 10.79
CA GLY A 58 -15.18 -3.43 10.37
C GLY A 58 -15.16 -4.96 10.23
N LEU A 59 -13.97 -5.58 10.24
CA LEU A 59 -13.84 -7.05 10.13
C LEU A 59 -14.13 -7.75 11.47
N SER A 60 -14.67 -8.98 11.39
CA SER A 60 -14.81 -9.90 12.52
C SER A 60 -13.44 -10.40 13.02
N GLU A 61 -13.42 -11.04 14.18
CA GLU A 61 -12.20 -11.68 14.69
C GLU A 61 -11.76 -12.84 13.80
N GLU A 62 -12.69 -13.63 13.25
CA GLU A 62 -12.34 -14.72 12.34
C GLU A 62 -11.72 -14.20 11.05
N GLU A 63 -12.26 -13.12 10.47
CA GLU A 63 -11.69 -12.50 9.28
C GLU A 63 -10.26 -12.00 9.57
N ARG A 64 -10.04 -11.32 10.70
CA ARG A 64 -8.72 -10.80 11.08
C ARG A 64 -7.67 -11.88 11.32
N ALA A 65 -8.09 -13.11 11.63
CA ALA A 65 -7.21 -14.26 11.81
C ALA A 65 -6.80 -14.93 10.47
N GLY A 66 -7.38 -14.49 9.35
CA GLY A 66 -7.05 -15.00 8.01
C GLY A 66 -5.66 -14.57 7.53
N GLU A 67 -5.18 -15.28 6.50
CA GLU A 67 -3.89 -15.00 5.88
C GLU A 67 -3.87 -13.59 5.24
N PRO A 68 -2.77 -12.82 5.38
CA PRO A 68 -2.70 -11.44 4.89
C PRO A 68 -3.01 -11.29 3.39
N LEU A 69 -2.53 -12.22 2.56
CA LEU A 69 -2.77 -12.18 1.12
C LEU A 69 -4.26 -12.35 0.79
N ASP A 70 -4.93 -13.28 1.46
CA ASP A 70 -6.34 -13.55 1.22
C ASP A 70 -7.20 -12.37 1.70
N LEU A 71 -6.85 -11.79 2.85
CA LEU A 71 -7.45 -10.56 3.34
C LEU A 71 -7.29 -9.39 2.36
N LEU A 72 -6.11 -9.22 1.77
CA LEU A 72 -5.83 -8.13 0.82
C LEU A 72 -6.52 -8.35 -0.53
N ARG A 73 -6.68 -9.59 -0.97
CA ARG A 73 -7.48 -9.92 -2.18
C ARG A 73 -8.96 -9.66 -1.96
N ALA A 74 -9.50 -10.07 -0.80
CA ALA A 74 -10.90 -9.83 -0.45
C ALA A 74 -11.19 -8.34 -0.19
N HIS A 75 -10.22 -7.63 0.40
CA HIS A 75 -10.37 -6.24 0.79
C HIS A 75 -9.13 -5.40 0.41
N PRO A 76 -8.97 -5.01 -0.88
CA PRO A 76 -7.79 -4.26 -1.33
C PRO A 76 -7.52 -2.95 -0.55
N ALA A 77 -8.57 -2.31 -0.04
CA ALA A 77 -8.46 -1.11 0.78
C ALA A 77 -7.75 -1.32 2.14
N LEU A 78 -7.60 -2.58 2.60
CA LEU A 78 -6.80 -2.95 3.77
C LEU A 78 -5.31 -2.78 3.52
N MET A 79 -4.84 -2.74 2.27
CA MET A 79 -3.43 -2.53 2.01
C MET A 79 -2.95 -1.25 2.70
N LYS A 80 -1.81 -1.35 3.37
CA LYS A 80 -1.10 -0.21 3.93
C LYS A 80 -0.59 0.63 2.76
N ARG A 81 -0.85 1.93 2.89
CA ARG A 81 -0.73 2.90 1.80
C ARG A 81 0.07 4.12 2.25
N PRO A 82 0.85 4.74 1.35
CA PRO A 82 1.13 4.28 -0.02
C PRO A 82 2.03 3.02 -0.04
N LEU A 83 1.90 2.19 -1.06
CA LEU A 83 2.94 1.24 -1.48
C LEU A 83 3.60 1.85 -2.72
N ILE A 84 4.91 2.02 -2.72
CA ILE A 84 5.63 2.76 -3.78
C ILE A 84 6.61 1.83 -4.44
N GLU A 85 6.62 1.83 -5.78
CA GLU A 85 7.54 1.06 -6.60
C GLU A 85 8.44 2.01 -7.39
N ARG A 86 9.75 1.81 -7.24
CA ARG A 86 10.81 2.51 -7.97
C ARG A 86 11.87 1.50 -8.36
N ASP A 87 12.14 1.40 -9.67
CA ASP A 87 13.23 0.58 -10.22
C ASP A 87 13.23 -0.88 -9.74
N GLY A 88 12.03 -1.45 -9.49
CA GLY A 88 11.84 -2.81 -8.99
C GLY A 88 11.89 -2.96 -7.46
N GLU A 89 12.24 -1.90 -6.73
CA GLU A 89 12.20 -1.87 -5.27
C GLU A 89 10.86 -1.34 -4.75
N LEU A 90 10.34 -1.99 -3.70
CA LEU A 90 9.11 -1.56 -3.03
C LEU A 90 9.42 -0.83 -1.72
N PHE A 91 8.61 0.18 -1.44
CA PHE A 91 8.62 0.95 -0.20
C PHE A 91 7.21 1.01 0.38
N LEU A 92 7.09 0.84 1.70
CA LEU A 92 5.80 0.75 2.37
C LEU A 92 5.56 1.92 3.34
N GLY A 93 4.58 2.74 3.02
CA GLY A 93 4.19 3.91 3.79
C GLY A 93 4.89 5.18 3.31
N TRP A 94 4.80 6.23 4.12
CA TRP A 94 5.38 7.55 3.83
C TRP A 94 6.01 8.14 5.10
N ASP A 95 6.84 7.33 5.73
CA ASP A 95 7.63 7.72 6.90
C ASP A 95 8.97 8.34 6.49
N GLN A 96 9.79 8.74 7.47
CA GLN A 96 11.07 9.38 7.21
C GLN A 96 12.06 8.46 6.49
N ASN A 97 11.99 7.15 6.74
CA ASN A 97 12.88 6.18 6.09
C ASN A 97 12.54 6.07 4.60
N THR A 98 11.26 5.95 4.27
CA THR A 98 10.79 5.91 2.88
C THR A 98 11.12 7.20 2.14
N LYS A 99 10.90 8.35 2.78
CA LYS A 99 11.24 9.66 2.21
C LYS A 99 12.73 9.80 1.92
N ALA A 100 13.58 9.46 2.89
CA ALA A 100 15.03 9.52 2.75
C ALA A 100 15.51 8.59 1.61
N ALA A 101 15.01 7.35 1.57
CA ALA A 101 15.36 6.38 0.53
C ALA A 101 14.93 6.84 -0.88
N LEU A 102 13.80 7.53 -0.99
CA LEU A 102 13.30 8.04 -2.26
C LEU A 102 13.81 9.44 -2.62
N GLY A 103 14.65 10.06 -1.79
CA GLY A 103 15.17 11.41 -2.01
C GLY A 103 14.09 12.50 -1.91
N ALA A 104 12.99 12.23 -1.21
CA ALA A 104 11.95 13.21 -0.93
C ALA A 104 12.27 13.95 0.38
N ALA A 105 12.35 15.29 0.31
CA ALA A 105 12.56 16.15 1.48
C ALA A 105 11.29 16.30 2.35
#